data_AF-A0A0B1P5M5-F1
#
_entry.id   AF-A0A0B1P5M5-F1
#
_cell.length_a   1.000
_cell.length_b   1.000
_cell.length_c   1.000
_cell.angle_alpha   90.00
_cell.angle_beta   90.00
_cell.angle_gamma   90.00
#
_symmetry.space_group_name_H-M   'P 1'
#
loop_
_entity.id
_entity.type
_entity.pdbx_description
1 polymer ?
#
loop_
_entity_poly.entity_id
_entity_poly.type
_entity_poly.pdbx_seq_one_letter_code
_entity_poly.pdbx_strand_id
1 'polypeptide(L)'
;MSNELLSQKRSTEKKCNRDKRIFDIRSNSVEDYLKEEVLKSLRSTSRPRTLPTMLLYNEQGLQLFEELTYLEEYYLTKAEIDILMESAREIASIITSGSMVVELGSGNLRKVIFLLKEFEKQKKKIDYYALDLCAKELNRTLEQAPPFRYVSCYGLHGTYEDGLLWLGSAINRQRSKVILSLGSSLGTLNSLISMFLELKISRKFQIP
;
A
#
# COMPACT_ATOMS: atom_id res chain seq x y z
N MET A 1 -51.78 8.42 2.43
CA MET A 1 -50.83 8.94 1.43
C MET A 1 -49.47 9.36 2.00
N SER A 2 -48.98 8.74 3.09
CA SER A 2 -47.70 9.12 3.71
C SER A 2 -46.81 7.95 4.17
N ASN A 3 -47.14 6.71 3.80
CA ASN A 3 -46.37 5.52 4.22
C ASN A 3 -45.73 4.73 3.07
N GLU A 4 -45.95 5.06 1.81
CA GLU A 4 -45.30 4.39 0.67
C GLU A 4 -43.97 5.04 0.26
N LEU A 5 -43.78 6.36 0.49
CA LEU A 5 -42.52 7.05 0.19
C LEU A 5 -41.38 6.78 1.20
N LEU A 6 -41.68 6.23 2.38
CA LEU A 6 -40.66 5.86 3.38
C LEU A 6 -40.14 4.43 3.21
N SER A 7 -40.86 3.57 2.48
CA SER A 7 -40.44 2.20 2.16
C SER A 7 -39.40 2.17 1.02
N GLN A 8 -39.46 3.13 0.09
CA GLN A 8 -38.54 3.18 -1.06
C GLN A 8 -37.20 3.89 -0.79
N LYS A 9 -37.01 4.51 0.38
CA LYS A 9 -35.74 5.18 0.77
C LYS A 9 -34.79 4.32 1.61
N ARG A 10 -35.12 3.06 1.88
CA ARG A 10 -34.28 2.11 2.63
C ARG A 10 -33.68 0.97 1.80
N SER A 11 -33.89 0.96 0.49
CA SER A 11 -33.40 -0.11 -0.41
C SER A 11 -32.12 0.23 -1.18
N THR A 12 -31.45 1.35 -0.88
CA THR A 12 -30.08 1.63 -1.32
C THR A 12 -29.08 1.37 -0.20
N GLU A 13 -29.27 0.28 0.56
CA GLU A 13 -28.14 -0.36 1.23
C GLU A 13 -27.23 -0.88 0.13
N LYS A 14 -26.10 -0.19 -0.04
CA LYS A 14 -25.00 -0.54 -0.93
C LYS A 14 -24.76 -2.04 -0.89
N LYS A 15 -25.23 -2.73 -1.93
CA LYS A 15 -24.82 -4.09 -2.27
C LYS A 15 -23.30 -4.07 -2.35
N CYS A 16 -22.64 -4.53 -1.29
CA CYS A 16 -21.19 -4.57 -1.18
C CYS A 16 -20.70 -5.46 -2.32
N ASN A 17 -20.15 -4.81 -3.35
CA ASN A 17 -19.71 -5.49 -4.56
C ASN A 17 -18.47 -6.32 -4.20
N ARG A 18 -18.67 -7.62 -4.03
CA ARG A 18 -17.60 -8.60 -3.73
C ARG A 18 -16.56 -8.71 -4.86
N ASP A 19 -16.81 -8.06 -6.00
CA ASP A 19 -15.96 -8.10 -7.20
C ASP A 19 -14.86 -7.04 -7.24
N LYS A 20 -14.83 -6.05 -6.33
CA LYS A 20 -13.75 -5.05 -6.33
C LYS A 20 -12.71 -5.39 -5.26
N ARG A 21 -11.65 -6.10 -5.68
CA ARG A 21 -10.42 -6.29 -4.89
C ARG A 21 -9.62 -5.00 -4.74
N ILE A 22 -9.89 -3.98 -5.56
CA ILE A 22 -9.22 -2.67 -5.53
C ILE A 22 -10.17 -1.59 -5.00
N PHE A 23 -9.74 -0.89 -3.95
CA PHE A 23 -10.41 0.28 -3.40
C PHE A 23 -9.70 1.55 -3.89
N ASP A 24 -10.43 2.40 -4.62
CA ASP A 24 -9.93 3.74 -4.95
C ASP A 24 -10.11 4.64 -3.72
N ILE A 25 -8.98 5.09 -3.16
CA ILE A 25 -8.92 5.91 -1.95
C ILE A 25 -8.33 7.30 -2.23
N ARG A 26 -8.05 7.62 -3.50
CA ARG A 26 -7.41 8.87 -3.90
C ARG A 26 -8.22 10.08 -3.48
N SER A 27 -7.54 11.06 -2.90
CA SER A 27 -7.98 12.44 -2.92
C SER A 27 -7.56 13.08 -4.24
N ASN A 28 -8.40 13.94 -4.85
CA ASN A 28 -8.14 14.57 -6.16
C ASN A 28 -6.93 15.54 -6.19
N SER A 29 -6.02 15.48 -5.21
CA SER A 29 -4.99 16.49 -4.97
C SER A 29 -3.67 16.24 -5.73
N VAL A 30 -3.45 15.04 -6.26
CA VAL A 30 -2.14 14.61 -6.79
C VAL A 30 -1.78 15.27 -8.12
N GLU A 31 -2.72 15.34 -9.06
CA GLU A 31 -2.47 15.88 -10.40
C GLU A 31 -2.14 17.38 -10.35
N ASP A 32 -2.89 18.12 -9.52
CA ASP A 32 -2.66 19.55 -9.28
C ASP A 32 -1.29 19.77 -8.62
N TYR A 33 -0.95 18.98 -7.59
CA TYR A 33 0.36 19.05 -6.93
C TYR A 33 1.52 18.79 -7.90
N LEU A 34 1.43 17.74 -8.73
CA LEU A 34 2.48 17.41 -9.70
C LEU A 34 2.64 18.53 -10.74
N LYS A 35 1.53 19.08 -11.23
CA LYS A 35 1.56 20.19 -12.18
C LYS A 35 2.25 21.42 -11.59
N GLU A 36 1.91 21.78 -10.36
CA GLU A 36 2.53 22.91 -9.66
C GLU A 36 4.04 22.71 -9.46
N GLU A 37 4.46 21.54 -8.98
CA GLU A 37 5.88 21.24 -8.74
C GLU A 37 6.71 21.19 -10.03
N VAL A 38 6.15 20.64 -11.11
CA VAL A 38 6.81 20.67 -12.44
C VAL A 38 6.96 22.11 -12.93
N LEU A 39 5.90 22.92 -12.89
CA LEU A 39 5.97 24.31 -13.34
C LEU A 39 6.97 25.13 -12.53
N LYS A 40 6.99 24.94 -11.20
CA LYS A 40 7.94 25.59 -10.29
C LYS A 40 9.37 25.22 -10.62
N SER A 41 9.64 23.94 -10.88
CA SER A 41 10.97 23.47 -11.28
C SER A 41 11.42 24.05 -12.61
N LEU A 42 10.57 24.01 -13.64
CA LEU A 42 10.90 24.51 -14.98
C LEU A 42 11.17 26.03 -14.98
N ARG A 43 10.53 26.78 -14.09
CA ARG A 43 10.73 28.22 -13.90
C ARG A 43 11.95 28.57 -13.04
N SER A 44 12.58 27.61 -12.39
CA SER A 44 13.77 27.84 -11.57
C SER A 44 14.95 28.30 -12.42
N THR A 45 15.51 29.47 -12.08
CA THR A 45 16.72 30.05 -12.71
C THR A 45 17.93 30.08 -11.77
N SER A 46 17.72 29.87 -10.47
CA SER A 46 18.76 29.99 -9.43
C SER A 46 19.23 28.67 -8.84
N ARG A 47 18.57 27.55 -9.16
CA ARG A 47 18.93 26.20 -8.71
C ARG A 47 18.80 25.19 -9.85
N PRO A 48 19.58 24.09 -9.83
CA PRO A 48 19.37 22.97 -10.75
C PRO A 48 17.91 22.52 -10.74
N ARG A 49 17.36 22.27 -11.94
CA ARG A 49 15.98 21.82 -12.08
C ARG A 49 15.85 20.39 -11.59
N THR A 50 14.80 20.10 -10.84
CA THR A 50 14.48 18.77 -10.30
C THR A 50 13.05 18.39 -10.67
N LEU A 51 12.74 17.11 -10.85
CA LEU A 51 11.37 16.68 -11.11
C LEU A 51 10.89 15.77 -9.98
N PRO A 52 9.59 15.80 -9.62
CA PRO A 52 9.05 14.88 -8.62
C PRO A 52 9.24 13.42 -9.06
N THR A 53 9.81 12.59 -8.17
CA THR A 53 10.02 11.15 -8.41
C THR A 53 8.72 10.43 -8.78
N MET A 54 7.58 10.91 -8.28
CA MET A 54 6.26 10.35 -8.60
C MET A 54 5.94 10.29 -10.10
N LEU A 55 6.56 11.16 -10.91
CA LEU A 55 6.43 11.11 -12.37
C LEU A 55 7.02 9.82 -12.99
N LEU A 56 7.90 9.12 -12.27
CA LEU A 56 8.49 7.85 -12.69
C LEU A 56 7.58 6.65 -12.41
N TYR A 57 6.50 6.79 -11.64
CA TYR A 57 5.66 5.66 -11.20
C TYR A 57 4.34 5.57 -11.96
N ASN A 58 4.37 5.86 -13.26
CA ASN A 58 3.29 5.43 -14.15
C ASN A 58 3.42 3.93 -14.46
N GLU A 59 2.45 3.36 -15.19
CA GLU A 59 2.44 1.94 -15.57
C GLU A 59 3.78 1.48 -16.18
N GLN A 60 4.33 2.22 -17.13
CA GLN A 60 5.59 1.88 -17.80
C GLN A 60 6.81 1.96 -16.86
N GLY A 61 6.89 3.02 -16.06
CA GLY A 61 8.01 3.21 -15.15
C GLY A 61 8.00 2.20 -14.00
N LEU A 62 6.82 1.76 -13.54
CA LEU A 62 6.69 0.66 -12.59
C LEU A 62 7.17 -0.67 -13.19
N GLN A 63 6.84 -0.96 -14.44
CA GLN A 63 7.33 -2.16 -15.15
C GLN A 63 8.84 -2.14 -15.33
N LEU A 64 9.40 -1.00 -15.75
CA LEU A 64 10.86 -0.82 -15.84
C LEU A 64 11.55 -0.99 -14.48
N PHE A 65 10.96 -0.43 -13.42
CA PHE A 65 11.49 -0.62 -12.08
C PHE A 65 11.44 -2.08 -11.66
N GLU A 66 10.34 -2.79 -11.94
CA GLU A 66 10.24 -4.23 -11.69
C GLU A 66 11.37 -4.99 -12.40
N GLU A 67 11.62 -4.75 -13.68
CA GLU A 67 12.74 -5.36 -14.42
C GLU A 67 14.09 -5.07 -13.75
N LEU A 68 14.30 -3.83 -13.30
CA LEU A 68 15.51 -3.39 -12.59
C LEU A 68 15.75 -4.24 -11.32
N THR A 69 14.69 -4.63 -10.61
CA THR A 69 14.79 -5.48 -9.41
C THR A 69 15.22 -6.93 -9.67
N TYR A 70 15.38 -7.34 -10.93
CA TYR A 70 15.93 -8.65 -11.30
C TYR A 70 17.42 -8.60 -11.68
N LEU A 71 17.99 -7.41 -11.86
CA LEU A 71 19.40 -7.25 -12.22
C LEU A 71 20.31 -7.64 -11.05
N GLU A 72 21.43 -8.31 -11.35
CA GLU A 72 22.40 -8.74 -10.32
C GLU A 72 23.07 -7.54 -9.64
N GLU A 73 23.28 -6.46 -10.40
CA GLU A 73 23.85 -5.20 -9.91
C GLU A 73 22.93 -4.51 -8.90
N TYR A 74 21.61 -4.76 -8.97
CA TYR A 74 20.62 -4.24 -8.03
C TYR A 74 20.40 -5.22 -6.86
N TYR A 75 21.44 -5.45 -6.07
CA TYR A 75 21.45 -6.46 -5.01
C TYR A 75 20.37 -6.28 -3.93
N LEU A 76 19.86 -5.05 -3.75
CA LEU A 76 18.99 -4.66 -2.64
C LEU A 76 17.74 -5.53 -2.57
N THR A 77 17.09 -5.81 -3.71
CA THR A 77 15.88 -6.64 -3.74
C THR A 77 16.17 -8.07 -3.32
N LYS A 78 17.29 -8.64 -3.77
CA LYS A 78 17.69 -10.01 -3.41
C LYS A 78 17.98 -10.13 -1.92
N ALA A 79 18.79 -9.21 -1.39
CA ALA A 79 19.14 -9.19 0.04
C ALA A 79 17.88 -9.06 0.93
N GLU A 80 16.93 -8.21 0.55
CA GLU A 80 15.68 -8.07 1.28
C GLU A 80 14.81 -9.33 1.22
N ILE A 81 14.75 -10.00 0.06
CA ILE A 81 14.06 -11.28 -0.09
C ILE A 81 14.67 -12.35 0.81
N ASP A 82 16.00 -12.45 0.87
CA ASP A 82 16.71 -13.43 1.69
C ASP A 82 16.37 -13.25 3.17
N ILE A 83 16.41 -12.00 3.67
CA ILE A 83 16.00 -11.65 5.04
C ILE A 83 14.53 -11.99 5.29
N LEU A 84 13.63 -11.61 4.39
CA LEU A 84 12.20 -11.91 4.54
C LEU A 84 11.94 -13.41 4.56
N MET A 85 12.63 -14.18 3.74
CA MET A 85 12.49 -15.64 3.71
C MET A 85 12.91 -16.28 5.04
N GLU A 86 14.01 -15.81 5.64
CA GLU A 86 14.53 -16.32 6.92
C GLU A 86 13.66 -15.87 8.11
N SER A 87 13.20 -14.62 8.13
CA SER A 87 12.49 -14.04 9.26
C SER A 87 10.96 -14.10 9.16
N ALA A 88 10.37 -14.46 8.01
CA ALA A 88 8.92 -14.39 7.79
C ALA A 88 8.11 -15.17 8.83
N ARG A 89 8.61 -16.34 9.28
CA ARG A 89 7.91 -17.16 10.28
C ARG A 89 7.81 -16.44 11.62
N GLU A 90 8.91 -15.85 12.07
CA GLU A 90 8.99 -15.10 13.33
C GLU A 90 8.15 -13.83 13.24
N ILE A 91 8.30 -13.03 12.17
CA ILE A 91 7.48 -11.84 11.93
C ILE A 91 5.99 -12.21 11.94
N ALA A 92 5.62 -13.26 11.20
CA ALA A 92 4.26 -13.74 11.17
C ALA A 92 3.76 -14.14 12.56
N SER A 93 4.61 -14.74 13.41
CA SER A 93 4.25 -15.16 14.77
C SER A 93 3.88 -14.00 15.69
N ILE A 94 4.54 -12.84 15.54
CA ILE A 94 4.30 -11.63 16.34
C ILE A 94 3.00 -10.93 15.95
N ILE A 95 2.66 -10.95 14.65
CA ILE A 95 1.47 -10.27 14.13
C ILE A 95 0.20 -11.01 14.53
N THR A 96 -0.75 -10.33 15.15
CA THR A 96 -1.98 -10.95 15.66
C THR A 96 -2.98 -11.27 14.56
N SER A 97 -3.65 -12.42 14.68
CA SER A 97 -4.78 -12.78 13.81
C SER A 97 -5.90 -11.73 13.91
N GLY A 98 -6.48 -11.35 12.78
CA GLY A 98 -7.44 -10.25 12.63
C GLY A 98 -6.82 -8.91 12.21
N SER A 99 -5.49 -8.82 12.16
CA SER A 99 -4.76 -7.61 11.77
C SER A 99 -4.95 -7.25 10.30
N MET A 100 -4.91 -5.95 10.04
CA MET A 100 -4.68 -5.41 8.70
C MET A 100 -3.18 -5.27 8.48
N VAL A 101 -2.67 -5.80 7.38
CA VAL A 101 -1.28 -5.62 6.96
C VAL A 101 -1.29 -4.76 5.71
N VAL A 102 -0.69 -3.57 5.76
CA VAL A 102 -0.67 -2.63 4.64
C VAL A 102 0.76 -2.45 4.16
N GLU A 103 1.02 -2.77 2.90
CA GLU A 103 2.31 -2.56 2.27
C GLU A 103 2.29 -1.26 1.46
N LEU A 104 3.23 -0.37 1.77
CA LEU A 104 3.42 0.90 1.09
C LEU A 104 4.29 0.70 -0.14
N GLY A 105 3.80 1.06 -1.32
CA GLY A 105 4.54 0.90 -2.56
C GLY A 105 4.76 -0.58 -2.87
N SER A 106 3.64 -1.32 -2.95
CA SER A 106 3.67 -2.78 -3.01
C SER A 106 4.42 -3.35 -4.21
N GLY A 107 4.47 -2.62 -5.33
CA GLY A 107 5.11 -3.11 -6.55
C GLY A 107 4.55 -4.49 -6.95
N ASN A 108 5.35 -5.54 -6.76
CA ASN A 108 4.96 -6.93 -6.96
C ASN A 108 4.99 -7.76 -5.65
N LEU A 109 4.31 -8.91 -5.65
CA LEU A 109 4.20 -9.77 -4.46
C LEU A 109 5.51 -10.48 -4.09
N ARG A 110 6.60 -10.35 -4.85
CA ARG A 110 7.81 -11.20 -4.72
C ARG A 110 8.39 -11.22 -3.32
N LYS A 111 8.28 -10.09 -2.60
CA LYS A 111 8.82 -9.92 -1.25
C LYS A 111 7.82 -10.35 -0.19
N VAL A 112 6.63 -9.76 -0.23
CA VAL A 112 5.61 -10.00 0.80
C VAL A 112 5.06 -11.43 0.78
N ILE A 113 5.16 -12.15 -0.35
CA ILE A 113 4.61 -13.51 -0.48
C ILE A 113 5.14 -14.48 0.57
N PHE A 114 6.39 -14.33 1.02
CA PHE A 114 6.94 -15.16 2.09
C PHE A 114 6.17 -14.96 3.39
N LEU A 115 5.87 -13.72 3.73
CA LEU A 115 5.09 -13.38 4.91
C LEU A 115 3.62 -13.82 4.78
N LEU A 116 3.00 -13.63 3.61
CA LEU A 116 1.62 -14.10 3.35
C LEU A 116 1.49 -15.62 3.50
N LYS A 117 2.47 -16.37 2.99
CA LYS A 117 2.53 -17.84 3.15
C LYS A 117 2.66 -18.25 4.62
N GLU A 118 3.45 -17.52 5.42
CA GLU A 118 3.58 -17.82 6.84
C GLU A 118 2.31 -17.49 7.64
N PHE A 119 1.59 -16.42 7.30
CA PHE A 119 0.26 -16.17 7.87
C PHE A 119 -0.72 -17.32 7.57
N GLU A 120 -0.74 -17.78 6.31
CA GLU A 120 -1.59 -18.88 5.88
C GLU A 120 -1.25 -20.18 6.63
N LYS A 121 0.04 -20.56 6.71
CA LYS A 121 0.51 -21.75 7.45
C LYS A 121 0.12 -21.70 8.93
N GLN A 122 0.22 -20.52 9.54
CA GLN A 122 -0.16 -20.29 10.93
C GLN A 122 -1.67 -20.09 11.12
N LYS A 123 -2.46 -20.18 10.04
CA LYS A 123 -3.93 -20.01 10.02
C LYS A 123 -4.38 -18.65 10.59
N LYS A 124 -3.55 -17.62 10.42
CA LYS A 124 -3.84 -16.26 10.86
C LYS A 124 -4.76 -15.59 9.86
N LYS A 125 -5.92 -15.11 10.35
CA LYS A 125 -6.86 -14.35 9.53
C LYS A 125 -6.27 -12.96 9.28
N ILE A 126 -5.77 -12.71 8.08
CA ILE A 126 -5.11 -11.44 7.75
C ILE A 126 -5.78 -10.81 6.54
N ASP A 127 -6.05 -9.51 6.63
CA ASP A 127 -6.37 -8.70 5.46
C ASP A 127 -5.10 -7.95 5.03
N TYR A 128 -4.51 -8.37 3.92
CA TYR A 128 -3.37 -7.72 3.29
C TYR A 128 -3.85 -6.66 2.28
N TYR A 129 -3.26 -5.47 2.35
CA TYR A 129 -3.55 -4.35 1.47
C TYR A 129 -2.27 -3.87 0.79
N ALA A 130 -2.22 -4.03 -0.53
CA ALA A 130 -1.21 -3.44 -1.40
C ALA A 130 -1.59 -1.98 -1.70
N LEU A 131 -0.82 -1.00 -1.23
CA LEU A 131 -1.05 0.42 -1.53
C LEU A 131 -0.12 0.87 -2.65
N ASP A 132 -0.70 1.32 -3.76
CA ASP A 132 0.06 1.78 -4.92
C ASP A 132 -0.68 2.83 -5.75
N LEU A 133 0.07 3.54 -6.60
CA LEU A 133 -0.42 4.63 -7.45
C LEU A 133 -1.08 4.12 -8.73
N CYS A 134 -0.83 2.88 -9.14
CA CYS A 134 -1.34 2.33 -10.39
C CYS A 134 -2.36 1.20 -10.15
N ALA A 135 -3.64 1.50 -10.40
CA ALA A 135 -4.70 0.50 -10.30
C ALA A 135 -4.50 -0.73 -11.21
N LYS A 136 -3.91 -0.56 -12.39
CA LYS A 136 -3.64 -1.69 -13.30
C LYS A 136 -2.59 -2.63 -12.72
N GLU A 137 -1.49 -2.08 -12.22
CA GLU A 137 -0.44 -2.86 -11.59
C GLU A 137 -0.92 -3.54 -10.31
N LEU A 138 -1.75 -2.88 -9.50
CA LEU A 138 -2.40 -3.52 -8.36
C LEU A 138 -3.25 -4.74 -8.78
N ASN A 139 -4.03 -4.64 -9.85
CA ASN A 139 -4.79 -5.79 -10.35
C ASN A 139 -3.86 -6.91 -10.82
N ARG A 140 -2.87 -6.60 -11.68
CA ARG A 140 -1.88 -7.56 -12.19
C ARG A 140 -1.15 -8.29 -11.08
N THR A 141 -0.75 -7.57 -10.03
CA THR A 141 -0.04 -8.11 -8.88
C THR A 141 -0.95 -9.01 -8.03
N LEU A 142 -2.19 -8.61 -7.78
CA LEU A 142 -3.14 -9.40 -6.96
C LEU A 142 -3.72 -10.62 -7.68
N GLU A 143 -3.74 -10.64 -9.00
CA GLU A 143 -4.10 -11.82 -9.80
C GLU A 143 -3.05 -12.95 -9.67
N GLN A 144 -1.78 -12.59 -9.40
CA GLN A 144 -0.70 -13.54 -9.19
C GLN A 144 -0.66 -14.10 -7.75
N ALA A 145 -1.50 -13.59 -6.85
CA ALA A 145 -1.58 -14.10 -5.49
C ALA A 145 -2.08 -15.56 -5.50
N PRO A 146 -1.39 -16.49 -4.82
CA PRO A 146 -1.88 -17.85 -4.71
C PRO A 146 -3.18 -17.88 -3.90
N PRO A 147 -4.01 -18.92 -4.07
CA PRO A 147 -5.23 -19.04 -3.29
C PRO A 147 -4.89 -19.25 -1.81
N PHE A 148 -5.43 -18.37 -0.97
CA PHE A 148 -5.29 -18.42 0.48
C PHE A 148 -6.66 -18.65 1.14
N ARG A 149 -6.68 -19.37 2.26
CA ARG A 149 -7.91 -19.62 3.04
C ARG A 149 -8.06 -18.64 4.20
N TYR A 150 -6.94 -18.21 4.79
CA TYR A 150 -6.92 -17.33 5.95
C TYR A 150 -6.45 -15.91 5.61
N VAL A 151 -5.72 -15.74 4.51
CA VAL A 151 -5.27 -14.43 4.04
C VAL A 151 -6.20 -13.93 2.93
N SER A 152 -6.66 -12.69 3.04
CA SER A 152 -7.36 -11.98 1.97
C SER A 152 -6.50 -10.83 1.46
N CYS A 153 -6.38 -10.69 0.14
CA CYS A 153 -5.54 -9.68 -0.48
C CYS A 153 -6.38 -8.64 -1.22
N TYR A 154 -6.08 -7.37 -0.98
CA TYR A 154 -6.78 -6.21 -1.53
C TYR A 154 -5.78 -5.18 -2.03
N GLY A 155 -6.21 -4.31 -2.94
CA GLY A 155 -5.45 -3.16 -3.39
C GLY A 155 -6.08 -1.86 -2.90
N LEU A 156 -5.24 -0.91 -2.53
CA LEU A 156 -5.59 0.47 -2.23
C LEU A 156 -4.95 1.32 -3.32
N HIS A 157 -5.77 1.93 -4.16
CA HIS A 157 -5.30 2.83 -5.20
C HIS A 157 -5.27 4.24 -4.62
N GLY A 158 -4.06 4.78 -4.41
CA GLY A 158 -3.84 6.13 -3.91
C GLY A 158 -2.45 6.38 -3.34
N THR A 159 -2.21 7.59 -2.85
CA THR A 159 -0.91 7.96 -2.26
C THR A 159 -0.75 7.42 -0.84
N TYR A 160 0.44 7.61 -0.26
CA TYR A 160 0.69 7.29 1.14
C TYR A 160 -0.18 8.14 2.08
N GLU A 161 -0.42 9.40 1.75
CA GLU A 161 -1.31 10.30 2.49
C GLU A 161 -2.75 9.79 2.45
N ASP A 162 -3.23 9.39 1.26
CA ASP A 162 -4.56 8.78 1.11
C ASP A 162 -4.67 7.50 1.96
N GLY A 163 -3.64 6.65 1.93
CA GLY A 163 -3.55 5.45 2.76
C GLY A 163 -3.63 5.75 4.26
N LEU A 164 -2.95 6.80 4.72
CA LEU A 164 -3.00 7.25 6.12
C LEU A 164 -4.40 7.74 6.51
N LEU A 165 -5.07 8.49 5.65
CA LEU A 165 -6.45 8.94 5.86
C LEU A 165 -7.41 7.75 5.92
N TRP A 166 -7.28 6.81 4.98
CA TRP A 166 -8.09 5.60 4.92
C TRP A 166 -7.92 4.73 6.17
N LEU A 167 -6.69 4.55 6.65
CA LEU A 167 -6.38 3.84 7.90
C LEU A 167 -6.90 4.56 9.15
N GLY A 168 -7.03 5.89 9.09
CA GLY A 168 -7.54 6.74 10.18
C GLY A 168 -9.06 6.83 10.26
N SER A 169 -9.78 6.33 9.24
CA SER A 169 -11.24 6.32 9.18
C SER A 169 -11.87 5.59 10.38
N ALA A 170 -13.09 5.96 10.75
CA ALA A 170 -13.78 5.41 11.93
C ALA A 170 -13.87 3.87 11.90
N ILE A 171 -14.09 3.30 10.72
CA ILE A 171 -14.21 1.86 10.48
C ILE A 171 -12.86 1.16 10.71
N ASN A 172 -11.78 1.72 10.18
CA ASN A 172 -10.48 1.08 10.23
C ASN A 172 -9.75 1.34 11.54
N ARG A 173 -10.04 2.44 12.24
CA ARG A 173 -9.30 2.92 13.42
C ARG A 173 -9.16 1.86 14.52
N GLN A 174 -10.21 1.06 14.74
CA GLN A 174 -10.28 0.05 15.81
C GLN A 174 -9.52 -1.25 15.50
N ARG A 175 -9.13 -1.48 14.24
CA ARG A 175 -8.41 -2.70 13.85
C ARG A 175 -6.92 -2.62 14.21
N SER A 176 -6.31 -3.74 14.59
CA SER A 176 -4.85 -3.88 14.64
C SER A 176 -4.27 -3.66 13.24
N LYS A 177 -3.18 -2.90 13.14
CA LYS A 177 -2.58 -2.49 11.86
C LYS A 177 -1.09 -2.73 11.90
N VAL A 178 -0.57 -3.36 10.87
CA VAL A 178 0.86 -3.48 10.60
C VAL A 178 1.13 -2.75 9.29
N ILE A 179 2.11 -1.85 9.29
CA ILE A 179 2.54 -1.15 8.08
C ILE A 179 3.87 -1.74 7.65
N LEU A 180 3.93 -2.24 6.43
CA LEU A 180 5.14 -2.75 5.80
C LEU A 180 5.67 -1.68 4.86
N SER A 181 6.94 -1.35 5.01
CA SER A 181 7.70 -0.58 4.04
C SER A 181 8.89 -1.42 3.62
N LEU A 182 8.84 -1.92 2.39
CA LEU A 182 9.90 -2.75 1.81
C LEU A 182 10.63 -1.95 0.72
N GLY A 183 11.83 -2.41 0.34
CA GLY A 183 12.63 -1.91 -0.78
C GLY A 183 13.37 -0.61 -0.46
N SER A 184 13.52 -0.28 0.82
CA SER A 184 14.05 1.00 1.29
C SER A 184 13.30 2.23 0.72
N SER A 185 12.05 2.05 0.28
CA SER A 185 11.25 3.08 -0.40
C SER A 185 11.00 4.32 0.47
N LEU A 186 11.01 4.17 1.81
CA LEU A 186 10.97 5.30 2.75
C LEU A 186 12.18 6.24 2.60
N GLY A 187 13.35 5.74 2.20
CA GLY A 187 14.54 6.55 1.94
C GLY A 187 14.39 7.51 0.75
N THR A 188 13.34 7.33 -0.08
CA THR A 188 13.02 8.21 -1.21
C THR A 188 12.08 9.35 -0.81
N LEU A 189 11.43 9.27 0.36
CA LEU A 189 10.52 10.30 0.86
C LEU A 189 11.32 11.43 1.53
N ASN A 190 10.91 12.68 1.31
CA ASN A 190 11.45 13.82 2.06
C ASN A 190 11.29 13.59 3.58
N SER A 191 12.27 14.06 4.36
CA SER A 191 12.49 13.70 5.78
C SER A 191 11.26 13.81 6.70
N LEU A 192 10.30 14.68 6.39
CA LEU A 192 9.09 14.90 7.19
C LEU A 192 8.08 13.75 7.09
N ILE A 193 7.93 13.11 5.93
CA ILE A 193 6.95 12.01 5.74
C ILE A 193 7.48 10.72 6.36
N SER A 194 8.78 10.42 6.18
CA SER A 194 9.44 9.29 6.86
C SER A 194 9.32 9.42 8.37
N MET A 195 9.64 10.60 8.92
CA MET A 195 9.55 10.87 10.35
C MET A 195 8.11 10.74 10.89
N PHE A 196 7.09 11.16 10.13
CA PHE A 196 5.69 11.08 10.57
C PHE A 196 5.13 9.65 10.51
N LEU A 197 5.56 8.86 9.53
CA LEU A 197 5.24 7.44 9.44
C LEU A 197 5.92 6.65 10.57
N GLU A 198 7.20 6.89 10.82
CA GLU A 198 7.95 6.30 11.94
C GLU A 198 7.34 6.68 13.29
N LEU A 199 7.05 7.97 13.54
CA LEU A 199 6.42 8.43 14.79
C LEU A 199 5.04 7.81 15.03
N LYS A 200 4.23 7.61 13.97
CA LYS A 200 2.92 6.95 14.10
C LYS A 200 3.04 5.44 14.31
N ILE A 201 4.04 4.80 13.70
CA ILE A 201 4.32 3.37 13.91
C ILE A 201 4.82 3.15 15.34
N SER A 202 5.80 3.94 15.81
CA SER A 202 6.33 3.87 17.19
C SER A 202 5.32 4.24 18.27
N ARG A 203 4.35 5.11 18.00
CA ARG A 203 3.26 5.40 18.96
C ARG A 203 2.19 4.29 19.03
N LYS A 204 2.12 3.40 18.04
CA LYS A 204 1.15 2.29 18.00
C LYS A 204 1.74 0.94 18.40
N PHE A 205 3.01 0.73 18.12
CA PHE A 205 3.80 -0.36 18.64
C PHE A 205 4.77 0.24 19.64
N GLN A 206 4.47 0.13 20.94
CA GLN A 206 5.50 0.23 21.97
C GLN A 206 6.48 -0.92 21.71
N ILE A 207 7.47 -0.65 20.86
CA ILE A 207 8.69 -1.45 20.79
C ILE A 207 9.47 -1.03 22.05
N PRO A 208 9.87 -1.98 22.91
CA PRO A 208 10.62 -1.69 24.12
C PRO A 208 11.92 -0.94 23.83
#